data_AF-A0A5N5G5V1-F1
#
_entry.id   AF-A0A5N5G5V1-F1
#
_cell.length_a   1.000
_cell.length_b   1.000
_cell.length_c   1.000
_cell.angle_alpha   90.00
_cell.angle_beta   90.00
_cell.angle_gamma   90.00
#
_symmetry.space_group_name_H-M   'P 1'
#
loop_
_entity.id
_entity.type
_entity.pdbx_description
1 polymer ?
#
loop_
_entity_poly.entity_id
_entity_poly.type
_entity_poly.pdbx_seq_one_letter_code
_entity_poly.pdbx_strand_id
1 'polypeptide(L)'
;VSVLLMEYYEPPILACGINEVLAQLAGRNSSSVSTVVAPFFLESSKLKGESKSATKFESKCSLYGIEIGSETAISKAMATKTQKPPPSLRIHHEHLACFLQFVRILKLPTYVLIRQIGQHISDKEEFQILYEIGELLASTLNLSFSRDKITWNPTRKSKDDREPWCALYG
;
A
#
# COMPACT_ATOMS: atom_id res chain seq x y z
N VAL A 1 -11.34 -8.00 -7.49
CA VAL A 1 -10.17 -7.34 -6.86
C VAL A 1 -9.07 -7.26 -7.92
N SER A 2 -8.46 -6.10 -8.07
CA SER A 2 -7.32 -5.89 -8.97
C SER A 2 -6.11 -5.55 -8.12
N VAL A 3 -4.95 -6.13 -8.44
CA VAL A 3 -3.67 -5.86 -7.77
C VAL A 3 -2.75 -5.19 -8.78
N LEU A 4 -2.22 -4.03 -8.42
CA LEU A 4 -1.22 -3.33 -9.21
C LEU A 4 0.10 -3.39 -8.44
N LEU A 5 1.09 -4.04 -9.02
CA LEU A 5 2.48 -3.94 -8.58
C LEU A 5 3.16 -2.92 -9.49
N MET A 6 3.63 -1.81 -8.91
CA MET A 6 4.45 -0.85 -9.64
C MET A 6 5.93 -1.20 -9.39
N GLU A 7 6.73 -1.24 -10.46
CA GLU A 7 8.19 -1.30 -10.34
C GLU A 7 8.69 -0.07 -9.54
N TYR A 8 9.89 -0.17 -8.94
CA TYR A 8 10.46 0.92 -8.15
C TYR A 8 10.84 2.07 -9.08
N TYR A 9 9.95 3.06 -9.18
CA TYR A 9 10.21 4.31 -9.87
C TYR A 9 10.60 5.39 -8.86
N GLU A 10 11.62 6.18 -9.19
CA GLU A 10 11.93 7.39 -8.44
C GLU A 10 10.88 8.47 -8.73
N PRO A 11 10.66 9.41 -7.79
CA PRO A 11 9.98 10.66 -8.10
C PRO A 11 10.65 11.37 -9.30
N PRO A 12 9.89 12.00 -10.21
CA PRO A 12 8.44 12.23 -10.18
C PRO A 12 7.59 11.12 -10.82
N ILE A 13 8.21 10.14 -11.50
CA ILE A 13 7.52 9.15 -12.33
C ILE A 13 6.53 8.32 -11.50
N LEU A 14 6.94 7.91 -10.29
CA LEU A 14 6.07 7.19 -9.36
C LEU A 14 4.79 7.97 -9.03
N ALA A 15 4.93 9.27 -8.75
CA ALA A 15 3.81 10.12 -8.39
C ALA A 15 2.83 10.28 -9.57
N CYS A 16 3.36 10.47 -10.79
CA CYS A 16 2.55 10.52 -12.01
C CYS A 16 1.80 9.21 -12.24
N GLY A 17 2.47 8.07 -12.13
CA GLY A 17 1.85 6.75 -12.34
C GLY A 17 0.75 6.45 -11.31
N ILE A 18 1.00 6.74 -10.04
CA ILE A 18 -0.01 6.58 -8.97
C ILE A 18 -1.20 7.50 -9.25
N ASN A 19 -0.96 8.77 -9.57
CA ASN A 19 -2.03 9.73 -9.84
C ASN A 19 -2.92 9.29 -11.01
N GLU A 20 -2.32 8.82 -12.11
CA GLU A 20 -3.04 8.32 -13.28
C GLU A 20 -3.95 7.14 -12.92
N VAL A 21 -3.42 6.16 -12.19
CA VAL A 21 -4.20 4.99 -11.73
C VAL A 21 -5.34 5.41 -10.83
N LEU A 22 -5.08 6.28 -9.85
CA LEU A 22 -6.12 6.76 -8.93
C LEU A 22 -7.17 7.60 -9.66
N ALA A 23 -6.76 8.44 -10.62
CA ALA A 23 -7.68 9.24 -11.42
C ALA A 23 -8.63 8.36 -12.25
N GLN A 24 -8.12 7.26 -12.82
CA GLN A 24 -8.97 6.29 -13.53
C GLN A 24 -9.96 5.59 -12.60
N LEU A 25 -9.58 5.30 -11.35
CA LEU A 25 -10.49 4.76 -10.35
C LEU A 25 -11.56 5.79 -9.94
N ALA A 26 -11.20 7.06 -9.83
CA ALA A 26 -12.11 8.15 -9.47
C ALA A 26 -13.07 8.54 -10.61
N GLY A 27 -12.59 8.51 -11.86
CA GLY A 27 -13.33 8.91 -13.07
C GLY A 27 -14.19 7.81 -13.68
N ARG A 28 -14.15 6.58 -13.16
CA ARG A 28 -15.09 5.54 -13.58
C ARG A 28 -16.49 5.94 -13.13
N ASN A 29 -17.37 6.21 -14.10
CA ASN A 29 -18.82 6.38 -13.93
C ASN A 29 -19.51 5.05 -13.53
N SER A 30 -18.94 4.30 -12.59
CA SER A 30 -19.52 3.08 -12.04
C SER A 30 -20.43 3.42 -10.88
N SER A 31 -21.57 2.73 -10.77
CA SER A 31 -22.51 2.87 -9.64
C SER A 31 -21.89 2.47 -8.28
N SER A 32 -20.75 1.76 -8.29
CA SER A 32 -20.02 1.36 -7.09
C SER A 32 -18.72 2.14 -6.95
N VAL A 33 -18.51 2.80 -5.80
CA VAL A 33 -17.24 3.45 -5.46
C VAL A 33 -16.20 2.38 -5.13
N SER A 34 -15.06 2.40 -5.80
CA SER A 34 -13.96 1.46 -5.52
C SER A 34 -13.26 1.83 -4.21
N THR A 35 -13.02 0.85 -3.34
CA THR A 35 -12.17 1.04 -2.15
C THR A 35 -10.72 0.72 -2.50
N VAL A 36 -9.82 1.67 -2.28
CA VAL A 36 -8.38 1.49 -2.43
C VAL A 36 -7.82 0.89 -1.13
N VAL A 37 -7.02 -0.17 -1.24
CA VAL A 37 -6.27 -0.71 -0.10
C VAL A 37 -4.79 -0.62 -0.43
N ALA A 38 -4.04 0.09 0.40
CA ALA A 38 -2.64 0.41 0.11
C ALA A 38 -1.72 -0.02 1.26
N PRO A 39 -0.98 -1.14 1.11
CA PRO A 39 0.01 -1.57 2.08
C PRO A 39 1.33 -0.81 1.93
N PHE A 40 1.88 -0.34 3.05
CA PHE A 40 3.17 0.34 3.15
C PHE A 40 4.03 -0.29 4.24
N PHE A 41 5.31 -0.43 3.89
CA PHE A 41 6.38 -0.94 4.73
C PHE A 41 7.30 0.22 5.05
N LEU A 42 7.40 0.59 6.32
CA LEU A 42 8.15 1.79 6.73
C LEU A 42 9.15 1.44 7.80
N GLU A 43 10.40 1.87 7.63
CA GLU A 43 11.38 1.85 8.70
C GLU A 43 10.87 2.63 9.92
N SER A 44 11.19 2.13 11.10
CA SER A 44 10.83 2.80 12.36
C SER A 44 11.35 4.23 12.44
N SER A 45 12.51 4.51 11.83
CA SER A 45 13.12 5.83 11.69
C SER A 45 12.23 6.86 10.98
N LYS A 46 11.37 6.40 10.05
CA LYS A 46 10.48 7.22 9.24
C LYS A 46 9.14 7.50 9.92
N LEU A 47 8.86 6.84 11.05
CA LEU A 47 7.66 6.99 11.86
C LEU A 47 8.04 7.57 13.24
N LYS A 48 7.97 8.89 13.37
CA LYS A 48 8.35 9.56 14.62
C LYS A 48 7.16 9.55 15.58
N GLY A 49 7.22 8.72 16.62
CA GLY A 49 6.34 8.74 17.79
C GLY A 49 7.19 8.66 19.07
N GLU A 50 6.76 9.29 20.17
CA GLU A 50 7.49 9.26 21.45
C GLU A 50 7.73 7.81 21.89
N SER A 51 8.96 7.33 21.70
CA SER A 51 9.43 6.08 22.28
C SER A 51 9.71 6.29 23.77
N LYS A 52 8.67 6.41 24.59
CA LYS A 52 8.80 6.17 26.03
C LYS A 52 8.79 4.65 26.21
N SER A 53 9.99 4.11 26.44
CA SER A 53 10.29 2.72 26.77
C SER A 53 9.65 1.70 25.82
N ALA A 54 10.44 1.21 24.85
CA ALA A 54 10.27 -0.15 24.37
C ALA A 54 10.67 -1.12 25.50
N THR A 55 9.85 -1.16 26.57
CA THR A 55 9.80 -2.32 27.45
C THR A 55 9.33 -3.46 26.56
N LYS A 56 10.12 -4.53 26.47
CA LYS A 56 9.84 -5.81 25.78
C LYS A 56 8.34 -5.98 25.47
N PHE A 57 7.90 -5.55 24.28
CA PHE A 57 6.66 -6.05 23.73
C PHE A 57 6.99 -7.43 23.16
N GLU A 58 6.99 -8.41 24.06
CA GLU A 58 6.75 -9.79 23.66
C GLU A 58 5.46 -9.81 22.82
N SER A 59 5.60 -10.33 21.59
CA SER A 59 4.56 -11.01 20.82
C SER A 59 3.25 -10.25 20.48
N LYS A 60 3.33 -9.16 19.70
CA LYS A 60 2.35 -8.88 18.63
C LYS A 60 2.76 -7.72 17.72
N CYS A 61 3.46 -8.05 16.63
CA CYS A 61 3.14 -7.60 15.27
C CYS A 61 2.08 -6.47 15.18
N SER A 62 2.48 -5.20 15.31
CA SER A 62 1.56 -4.05 15.26
C SER A 62 1.39 -3.54 13.82
N LEU A 63 0.42 -4.11 13.11
CA LEU A 63 -0.05 -3.56 11.83
C LEU A 63 -1.04 -2.42 12.09
N TYR A 64 -0.69 -1.21 11.63
CA TYR A 64 -1.54 -0.04 11.77
C TYR A 64 -2.45 0.12 10.55
N GLY A 65 -3.68 0.58 10.79
CA GLY A 65 -4.68 0.86 9.77
C GLY A 65 -5.14 2.31 9.81
N ILE A 66 -5.11 3.00 8.66
CA ILE A 66 -5.60 4.37 8.50
C ILE A 66 -6.73 4.38 7.48
N GLU A 67 -7.89 4.83 7.90
CA GLU A 67 -9.03 5.06 7.01
C GLU A 67 -9.05 6.51 6.51
N ILE A 68 -9.31 6.69 5.23
CA ILE A 68 -9.36 8.00 4.55
C ILE A 68 -10.57 8.02 3.61
N GLY A 69 -11.32 9.12 3.64
CA GLY A 69 -12.52 9.30 2.82
C GLY A 69 -13.74 8.67 3.49
N SER A 70 -14.68 8.18 2.68
CA SER A 70 -15.90 7.55 3.19
C SER A 70 -15.63 6.12 3.66
N GLU A 71 -16.23 5.76 4.79
CA GLU A 71 -16.17 4.41 5.33
C GLU A 71 -16.87 3.40 4.40
N THR A 72 -16.24 2.24 4.18
CA THR A 72 -16.77 1.15 3.35
C THR A 72 -16.83 -0.15 4.14
N ALA A 73 -17.56 -1.15 3.62
CA ALA A 73 -17.60 -2.48 4.25
C ALA A 73 -16.19 -3.09 4.38
N ILE A 74 -15.31 -2.82 3.40
CA ILE A 74 -13.92 -3.26 3.42
C ILE A 74 -13.13 -2.52 4.50
N SER A 75 -13.24 -1.19 4.58
CA SER A 75 -12.50 -0.41 5.58
C SER A 75 -12.90 -0.80 7.01
N LYS A 76 -14.21 -1.00 7.26
CA LYS A 76 -14.75 -1.55 8.51
C LYS A 76 -14.12 -2.88 8.88
N ALA A 77 -14.14 -3.83 7.96
CA ALA A 77 -13.63 -5.18 8.22
C ALA A 77 -12.13 -5.15 8.51
N MET A 78 -11.36 -4.32 7.80
CA MET A 78 -9.92 -4.14 8.05
C MET A 78 -9.63 -3.44 9.38
N ALA A 79 -10.45 -2.47 9.78
CA ALA A 79 -10.33 -1.77 11.05
C ALA A 79 -10.51 -2.68 12.27
N THR A 80 -11.27 -3.78 12.16
CA THR A 80 -11.38 -4.76 13.25
C THR A 80 -10.12 -5.60 13.47
N LYS A 81 -9.25 -5.67 12.47
CA LYS A 81 -8.05 -6.53 12.46
C LYS A 81 -6.74 -5.76 12.55
N THR A 82 -6.80 -4.43 12.63
CA THR A 82 -5.63 -3.54 12.67
C THR A 82 -5.71 -2.58 13.84
N GLN A 83 -4.57 -1.99 14.20
CA GLN A 83 -4.49 -0.99 15.26
C GLN A 83 -4.63 0.42 14.67
N LYS A 84 -5.35 1.31 15.33
CA LYS A 84 -5.32 2.72 14.94
C LYS A 84 -3.93 3.29 15.21
N PRO A 85 -3.37 4.09 14.29
CA PRO A 85 -2.09 4.75 14.54
C PRO A 85 -2.21 5.70 15.74
N PRO A 86 -1.14 5.89 16.53
CA PRO A 86 -1.15 6.90 17.56
C PRO A 86 -1.31 8.30 16.95
N PRO A 87 -2.04 9.23 17.59
CA PRO A 87 -2.25 10.60 17.06
C PRO A 87 -0.96 11.38 16.83
N SER A 88 0.12 11.00 17.52
CA SER A 88 1.45 11.59 17.39
C SER A 88 2.27 11.05 16.21
N LEU A 89 1.75 10.06 15.47
CA LEU A 89 2.48 9.42 14.37
C LEU A 89 2.75 10.42 13.25
N ARG A 90 4.00 10.88 13.17
CA ARG A 90 4.45 11.72 12.05
C ARG A 90 5.06 10.85 10.96
N ILE A 91 4.43 10.87 9.80
CA ILE A 91 4.88 10.16 8.60
C ILE A 91 5.98 11.00 7.94
N HIS A 92 7.23 10.56 8.03
CA HIS A 92 8.38 11.15 7.34
C HIS A 92 8.78 10.27 6.15
N HIS A 93 7.79 9.88 5.34
CA HIS A 93 7.98 9.06 4.16
C HIS A 93 7.30 9.73 2.97
N GLU A 94 8.11 10.24 2.04
CA GLU A 94 7.65 11.09 0.93
C GLU A 94 6.60 10.40 0.07
N HIS A 95 6.84 9.16 -0.35
CA HIS A 95 5.91 8.43 -1.22
C HIS A 95 4.56 8.19 -0.53
N LEU A 96 4.57 7.94 0.78
CA LEU A 96 3.33 7.75 1.53
C LEU A 96 2.60 9.10 1.68
N ALA A 97 3.32 10.17 2.03
CA ALA A 97 2.72 11.50 2.12
C ALA A 97 2.11 11.94 0.78
N CYS A 98 2.81 11.71 -0.33
CA CYS A 98 2.35 11.99 -1.68
C CYS A 98 1.09 11.18 -2.04
N PHE A 99 1.12 9.86 -1.81
CA PHE A 99 -0.04 8.98 -1.99
C PHE A 99 -1.26 9.45 -1.18
N LEU A 100 -1.06 9.76 0.11
CA LEU A 100 -2.11 10.26 1.00
C LEU A 100 -2.73 11.56 0.48
N GLN A 101 -1.93 12.43 -0.12
CA GLN A 101 -2.42 13.67 -0.72
C GLN A 101 -3.30 13.40 -1.95
N PHE A 102 -2.89 12.49 -2.84
CA PHE A 102 -3.67 12.13 -4.01
C PHE A 102 -5.04 11.55 -3.65
N VAL A 103 -5.08 10.55 -2.75
CA VAL A 103 -6.36 9.91 -2.39
C VAL A 103 -7.33 10.88 -1.70
N ARG A 104 -6.81 11.88 -0.97
CA ARG A 104 -7.62 12.95 -0.36
C ARG A 104 -8.19 13.90 -1.41
N ILE A 105 -7.37 14.34 -2.37
CA ILE A 105 -7.80 15.23 -3.46
C ILE A 105 -8.87 14.54 -4.31
N LEU A 106 -8.65 13.27 -4.64
CA LEU A 106 -9.56 12.46 -5.46
C LEU A 106 -10.76 11.92 -4.68
N LYS A 107 -10.82 12.17 -3.35
CA LYS A 107 -11.89 11.72 -2.44
C LYS A 107 -12.17 10.21 -2.54
N LEU A 108 -11.14 9.41 -2.77
CA LEU A 108 -11.26 7.97 -2.90
C LEU A 108 -11.36 7.31 -1.51
N PRO A 109 -12.34 6.42 -1.28
CA PRO A 109 -12.37 5.59 -0.08
C PRO A 109 -11.10 4.75 -0.03
N THR A 110 -10.24 4.99 0.96
CA THR A 110 -8.91 4.39 1.02
C THR A 110 -8.63 3.85 2.42
N TYR A 111 -8.08 2.64 2.46
CA TYR A 111 -7.57 2.02 3.67
C TYR A 111 -6.07 1.76 3.55
N VAL A 112 -5.26 2.47 4.34
CA VAL A 112 -3.81 2.36 4.32
C VAL A 112 -3.37 1.42 5.44
N LEU A 113 -2.62 0.38 5.07
CA LEU A 113 -1.98 -0.52 6.02
C LEU A 113 -0.53 -0.10 6.19
N ILE A 114 -0.09 0.14 7.42
CA ILE A 114 1.27 0.54 7.72
C ILE A 114 1.89 -0.48 8.65
N ARG A 115 2.93 -1.16 8.15
CA ARG A 115 3.78 -2.02 8.97
C ARG A 115 5.10 -1.30 9.24
N GLN A 116 5.41 -1.15 10.52
CA GLN A 116 6.71 -0.65 10.96
C GLN A 116 7.75 -1.79 10.90
N ILE A 117 8.90 -1.47 10.33
CA ILE A 117 10.00 -2.39 10.07
C ILE A 117 11.26 -1.87 10.78
N GLY A 118 12.11 -2.77 11.27
CA GLY A 118 13.42 -2.41 11.81
C GLY A 118 14.36 -1.84 10.73
N GLN A 119 15.40 -1.13 11.13
CA GLN A 119 16.37 -0.53 10.20
C GLN A 119 17.19 -1.58 9.42
N HIS A 120 17.37 -2.77 10.01
CA HIS A 120 17.96 -3.92 9.34
C HIS A 120 16.98 -5.08 9.48
N ILE A 121 16.37 -5.49 8.37
CA ILE A 121 15.56 -6.70 8.32
C ILE A 121 16.22 -7.73 7.42
N SER A 122 16.05 -8.99 7.81
CA SER A 122 16.40 -10.12 6.95
C SER A 122 15.32 -10.34 5.89
N ASP A 123 15.70 -10.85 4.71
CA ASP A 123 14.76 -11.31 3.67
C ASP A 123 13.65 -12.20 4.25
N LYS A 124 13.97 -13.05 5.23
CA LYS A 124 12.99 -13.92 5.91
C LYS A 124 11.91 -13.12 6.64
N GLU A 125 12.30 -12.03 7.28
CA GLU A 125 11.36 -11.15 7.99
C GLU A 125 10.51 -10.35 7.01
N GLU A 126 11.09 -9.93 5.88
CA GLU A 126 10.35 -9.28 4.80
C GLU A 126 9.25 -10.19 4.24
N PHE A 127 9.59 -11.45 3.92
CA PHE A 127 8.61 -12.43 3.45
C PHE A 127 7.52 -12.73 4.49
N GLN A 128 7.87 -12.79 5.77
CA GLN A 128 6.90 -12.99 6.83
C GLN A 128 5.92 -11.81 6.92
N ILE A 129 6.43 -10.58 6.81
CA ILE A 129 5.62 -9.37 6.79
C ILE A 129 4.67 -9.35 5.58
N LEU A 130 5.17 -9.71 4.40
CA LEU A 130 4.35 -9.83 3.18
C LEU A 130 3.28 -10.91 3.35
N TYR A 131 3.62 -12.05 3.95
CA TYR A 131 2.69 -13.13 4.24
C TYR A 131 1.55 -12.65 5.16
N GLU A 132 1.87 -11.97 6.27
CA GLU A 132 0.89 -11.47 7.22
C GLU A 132 -0.09 -10.46 6.59
N ILE A 133 0.42 -9.55 5.75
CA ILE A 133 -0.45 -8.62 5.00
C ILE A 133 -1.29 -9.37 3.98
N GLY A 134 -0.70 -10.33 3.26
CA GLY A 134 -1.40 -11.17 2.30
C GLY A 134 -2.54 -11.96 2.96
N GLU A 135 -2.29 -12.55 4.12
CA GLU A 135 -3.29 -13.29 4.91
C GLU A 135 -4.41 -12.37 5.42
N LEU A 136 -4.07 -11.16 5.89
CA LEU A 136 -5.07 -10.17 6.29
C LEU A 136 -5.97 -9.79 5.11
N LEU A 137 -5.37 -9.49 3.95
CA LEU A 137 -6.10 -9.12 2.74
C LEU A 137 -6.98 -10.27 2.26
N ALA A 138 -6.44 -11.48 2.20
CA ALA A 138 -7.17 -12.65 1.74
C ALA A 138 -8.35 -12.99 2.65
N SER A 139 -8.13 -13.01 3.97
CA SER A 139 -9.18 -13.30 4.95
C SER A 139 -10.26 -12.21 5.04
N THR A 140 -9.95 -10.97 4.64
CA THR A 140 -10.92 -9.86 4.71
C THR A 140 -11.69 -9.68 3.42
N LEU A 141 -11.05 -9.97 2.28
CA LEU A 141 -11.63 -9.85 0.96
C LEU A 141 -12.14 -11.18 0.40
N ASN A 142 -12.12 -12.25 1.22
CA ASN A 142 -12.46 -13.62 0.84
C ASN A 142 -11.72 -14.08 -0.44
N LEU A 143 -10.44 -13.73 -0.54
CA LEU A 143 -9.62 -14.12 -1.68
C LEU A 143 -9.07 -15.52 -1.46
N SER A 144 -9.10 -16.33 -2.51
CA SER A 144 -8.42 -17.62 -2.56
C SER A 144 -7.45 -17.63 -3.74
N PHE A 145 -6.27 -18.21 -3.51
CA PHE A 145 -5.31 -18.41 -4.57
C PHE A 145 -5.67 -19.66 -5.36
N SER A 146 -5.77 -19.54 -6.69
CA SER A 146 -6.00 -20.66 -7.59
C SER A 146 -4.86 -20.74 -8.60
N ARG A 147 -4.00 -21.75 -8.43
CA ARG A 147 -2.82 -21.97 -9.28
C ARG A 147 -3.20 -22.27 -10.73
N ASP A 148 -4.30 -22.97 -10.93
CA ASP A 148 -4.76 -23.43 -12.25
C ASP A 148 -5.21 -22.29 -13.18
N LYS A 149 -5.40 -21.08 -12.63
CA LYS A 149 -5.83 -19.88 -13.36
C LYS A 149 -4.69 -18.91 -13.66
N ILE A 150 -3.44 -19.26 -13.33
CA ILE A 150 -2.29 -18.40 -13.55
C ILE A 150 -1.82 -18.55 -15.00
N THR A 151 -2.10 -17.54 -15.82
CA THR A 151 -1.48 -17.38 -17.13
C THR A 151 -0.15 -16.64 -16.95
N TRP A 152 0.92 -17.39 -16.70
CA TRP A 152 2.27 -16.85 -16.57
C TRP A 152 2.90 -16.70 -17.96
N ASN A 153 2.76 -15.52 -18.56
CA ASN A 153 3.39 -15.14 -19.82
C ASN A 153 4.48 -14.08 -19.58
N PRO A 154 5.67 -14.45 -19.07
CA PRO A 154 6.75 -13.49 -18.91
C PRO A 154 7.26 -13.10 -20.31
N THR A 155 6.90 -11.90 -20.77
CA THR A 155 7.49 -11.32 -21.96
C THR A 155 8.99 -11.14 -21.68
N ARG A 156 9.86 -11.82 -22.44
CA ARG A 156 11.30 -11.54 -22.41
C ARG A 156 11.45 -10.06 -22.77
N LYS A 157 11.95 -9.22 -21.84
CA LYS A 157 12.26 -7.82 -22.10
C LYS A 157 13.18 -7.76 -23.33
N SER A 158 12.68 -7.23 -24.44
CA SER A 158 13.51 -6.89 -25.58
C SER A 158 14.36 -5.69 -25.15
N LYS A 159 15.64 -5.64 -25.54
CA LYS A 159 16.57 -4.59 -25.08
C LYS A 159 16.28 -3.19 -25.66
N ASP A 160 15.20 -3.00 -26.39
CA ASP A 160 15.00 -1.83 -27.25
C ASP A 160 13.67 -1.07 -27.02
N ASP A 161 12.87 -1.46 -26.03
CA ASP A 161 11.64 -0.77 -25.71
C ASP A 161 11.95 0.51 -24.90
N ARG A 162 12.26 1.60 -25.61
CA ARG A 162 12.24 2.95 -25.01
C ARG A 162 10.85 3.19 -24.45
N GLU A 163 10.80 3.44 -23.14
CA GLU A 163 9.56 3.61 -22.43
C GLU A 163 8.81 4.85 -22.97
N PRO A 164 7.48 4.76 -23.22
CA PRO A 164 6.72 5.82 -23.93
C PRO A 164 6.81 7.21 -23.29
N TRP A 165 7.07 7.28 -21.99
CA TRP A 165 7.17 8.54 -21.25
C TRP A 165 8.48 9.31 -21.53
N CYS A 166 9.53 8.64 -22.05
CA CYS A 166 10.75 9.32 -22.50
C CYS A 166 10.48 10.27 -23.69
N ALA A 167 9.44 10.02 -24.49
CA ALA A 167 9.05 10.91 -25.59
C ALA A 167 8.46 12.25 -25.13
N LEU A 168 8.03 12.36 -23.86
CA LEU A 168 7.37 13.56 -23.35
C LEU A 168 8.33 14.56 -22.69
N TYR A 169 9.53 14.12 -22.31
CA TYR A 169 10.48 14.95 -21.54
C TYR A 169 11.85 15.13 -22.18
N GLY A 170 12.12 14.50 -23.33
CA GLY A 170 13.32 14.73 -24.14
C GLY A 170 14.51 13.88 -23.73
#